data_AF-A0AA45W5Q3-F1
#
_entry.id   AF-A0AA45W5Q3-F1
#
_cell.length_a   1.000
_cell.length_b   1.000
_cell.length_c   1.000
_cell.angle_alpha   90.00
_cell.angle_beta   90.00
_cell.angle_gamma   90.00
#
_symmetry.space_group_name_H-M   'P 1'
#
loop_
_entity.id
_entity.type
_entity.pdbx_description
1 polymer ?
#
loop_
_entity_poly.entity_id
_entity_poly.type
_entity_poly.pdbx_seq_one_letter_code
_entity_poly.pdbx_strand_id
1 'polypeptide(L)'
;MHEKLNGLRNGLRGIAPGLMIAICVALAAQFLSEHYGVPAMLMALLLGMTLAFLSETGRCVEGIGFSARFLLRLGVALLGARISVSALVELGAGLVVLVVLAVVCTILFGILIARIMGRGWRFGVLTGGAVAICGASAAMALAAVLPRNEKSELNLTFTVLGVTLLSTLTMIAYPILAGWLNFDDFTAGFFLGGTIHDVAQVVGAGYSVSETAGDTATLVKLIRVAMLAPVVVTLVALTNRHDGKVGSGASKIALVPPFLIGFIAIAGLNSLGLLPGPVVAVANDLSRWLLLIAIAAVGMKTSLKTVLEIGPQAIMLLVLETAFIACFVVMGLYLL
;
A
#
# COMPACT_ATOMS: atom_id res chain seq x y z
N MET A 1 -24.94 8.41 27.93
CA MET A 1 -23.56 8.00 28.27
C MET A 1 -23.40 6.48 28.28
N HIS A 2 -24.27 5.72 28.97
CA HIS A 2 -24.26 4.25 28.99
C HIS A 2 -24.39 3.57 27.61
N GLU A 3 -25.18 4.13 26.69
CA GLU A 3 -25.37 3.56 25.35
C GLU A 3 -24.10 3.67 24.47
N LYS A 4 -23.37 4.79 24.55
CA LYS A 4 -22.06 4.96 23.89
C LYS A 4 -20.99 4.02 24.48
N LEU A 5 -21.00 3.80 25.79
CA LEU A 5 -20.12 2.85 26.48
C LEU A 5 -20.42 1.39 26.10
N ASN A 6 -21.70 1.03 25.96
CA ASN A 6 -22.09 -0.31 25.51
C ASN A 6 -21.77 -0.54 24.03
N GLY A 7 -21.92 0.48 23.18
CA GLY A 7 -21.48 0.44 21.78
C GLY A 7 -19.97 0.25 21.65
N LEU A 8 -19.17 0.99 22.44
CA LEU A 8 -17.71 0.81 22.52
C LEU A 8 -17.32 -0.58 23.02
N ARG A 9 -18.00 -1.09 24.07
CA ARG A 9 -17.72 -2.43 24.61
C ARG A 9 -18.07 -3.54 23.62
N ASN A 10 -19.14 -3.39 22.85
CA ASN A 10 -19.53 -4.36 21.83
C ASN A 10 -18.59 -4.31 20.61
N GLY A 11 -18.14 -3.13 20.19
CA GLY A 11 -17.10 -2.99 19.15
C GLY A 11 -15.76 -3.60 19.56
N LEU A 12 -15.31 -3.35 20.80
CA LEU A 12 -14.09 -3.97 21.35
C LEU A 12 -14.21 -5.50 21.44
N ARG A 13 -15.39 -6.03 21.78
CA ARG A 13 -15.65 -7.47 21.82
C ARG A 13 -15.65 -8.14 20.44
N GLY A 14 -16.01 -7.41 19.38
CA GLY A 14 -15.94 -7.89 17.99
C GLY A 14 -14.51 -7.95 17.44
N ILE A 15 -13.67 -6.97 17.82
CA ILE A 15 -12.28 -6.87 17.35
C ILE A 15 -11.35 -7.85 18.10
N ALA A 16 -11.59 -8.08 19.39
CA ALA A 16 -10.66 -8.83 20.24
C ALA A 16 -10.23 -10.21 19.70
N PRO A 17 -11.12 -11.09 19.20
CA PRO A 17 -10.72 -12.43 18.78
C PRO A 17 -9.69 -12.42 17.64
N GLY A 18 -9.96 -11.67 16.57
CA GLY A 18 -9.06 -11.60 15.42
C GLY A 18 -7.75 -10.87 15.74
N LEU A 19 -7.80 -9.84 16.59
CA LEU A 19 -6.61 -9.15 17.05
C LEU A 19 -5.70 -10.07 17.88
N MET A 20 -6.26 -10.87 18.79
CA MET A 20 -5.49 -11.82 19.59
C MET A 20 -4.80 -12.88 18.71
N ILE A 21 -5.48 -13.39 17.68
CA ILE A 21 -4.85 -14.31 16.72
C ILE A 21 -3.69 -13.63 16.00
N ALA A 22 -3.86 -12.41 15.51
CA ALA A 22 -2.80 -11.67 14.84
C ALA A 22 -1.59 -11.43 15.76
N ILE A 23 -1.83 -11.12 17.05
CA ILE A 23 -0.77 -10.99 18.06
C ILE A 23 -0.05 -12.33 18.29
N CYS A 24 -0.78 -13.43 18.45
CA CYS A 24 -0.18 -14.75 18.62
C CYS A 24 0.73 -15.13 17.44
N VAL A 25 0.26 -14.87 16.21
CA VAL A 25 1.07 -15.12 15.00
C VAL A 25 2.31 -14.23 14.96
N ALA A 26 2.18 -12.94 15.30
CA ALA A 26 3.32 -12.02 15.37
C ALA A 26 4.36 -12.46 16.41
N LEU A 27 3.92 -12.89 17.59
CA LEU A 27 4.81 -13.43 18.63
C LEU A 27 5.51 -14.70 18.18
N ALA A 28 4.78 -15.63 17.54
CA ALA A 28 5.37 -16.85 16.99
C ALA A 28 6.41 -16.53 15.89
N ALA A 29 6.11 -15.56 15.02
CA ALA A 29 7.02 -15.10 13.99
C ALA A 29 8.29 -14.46 14.57
N GLN A 30 8.15 -13.62 15.60
CA GLN A 30 9.28 -13.01 16.30
C GLN A 30 10.15 -14.07 16.97
N PHE A 31 9.54 -15.05 17.64
CA PHE A 31 10.24 -16.18 18.25
C PHE A 31 11.07 -16.96 17.20
N LEU A 32 10.46 -17.29 16.06
CA LEU A 32 11.15 -17.98 14.97
C LEU A 32 12.31 -17.16 14.42
N SER A 33 12.14 -15.84 14.32
CA SER A 33 13.19 -14.93 13.87
C SER A 33 14.41 -14.96 14.79
N GLU A 34 14.19 -14.88 16.10
CA GLU A 34 15.24 -14.86 17.11
C GLU A 34 16.00 -16.20 17.22
N HIS A 35 15.33 -17.33 16.95
CA HIS A 35 15.93 -18.66 17.12
C HIS A 35 16.51 -19.25 15.83
N TYR A 36 15.99 -18.87 14.67
CA TYR A 36 16.37 -19.45 13.37
C TYR A 36 16.95 -18.42 12.39
N GLY A 37 17.02 -17.14 12.76
CA GLY A 37 17.63 -16.08 11.94
C GLY A 37 16.82 -15.67 10.71
N VAL A 38 15.56 -16.10 10.60
CA VAL A 38 14.67 -15.76 9.47
C VAL A 38 14.00 -14.39 9.72
N PRO A 39 13.75 -13.54 8.71
CA PRO A 39 13.08 -12.25 8.92
C PRO A 39 11.68 -12.40 9.56
N ALA A 40 11.44 -11.70 10.68
CA ALA A 40 10.17 -11.81 11.43
C ALA A 40 8.94 -11.44 10.60
N MET A 41 9.03 -10.40 9.76
CA MET A 41 7.93 -9.97 8.88
C MET A 41 7.57 -11.03 7.84
N LEU A 42 8.58 -11.73 7.30
CA LEU A 42 8.38 -12.84 6.39
C LEU A 42 7.63 -13.97 7.11
N MET A 43 8.07 -14.35 8.30
CA MET A 43 7.42 -15.40 9.08
C MET A 43 5.99 -15.03 9.49
N ALA A 44 5.75 -13.78 9.88
CA ALA A 44 4.41 -13.29 10.21
C ALA A 44 3.48 -13.41 9.00
N LEU A 45 3.95 -13.02 7.81
CA LEU A 45 3.20 -13.15 6.57
C LEU A 45 2.89 -14.61 6.24
N LEU A 46 3.91 -15.48 6.24
CA LEU A 46 3.77 -16.90 5.90
C LEU A 46 2.84 -17.64 6.88
N LEU A 47 3.01 -17.44 8.18
CA LEU A 47 2.13 -18.00 9.21
C LEU A 47 0.72 -17.41 9.15
N GLY A 48 0.58 -16.13 8.81
CA GLY A 48 -0.73 -15.53 8.58
C GLY A 48 -1.48 -16.22 7.43
N MET A 49 -0.80 -16.50 6.32
CA MET A 49 -1.42 -17.16 5.16
C MET A 49 -1.93 -18.57 5.46
N THR A 50 -1.27 -19.34 6.33
CA THR A 50 -1.78 -20.67 6.74
C THR A 50 -3.08 -20.59 7.54
N LEU A 51 -3.37 -19.41 8.12
CA LEU A 51 -4.58 -19.13 8.90
C LEU A 51 -5.62 -18.32 8.10
N ALA A 52 -5.52 -18.27 6.77
CA ALA A 52 -6.36 -17.39 5.96
C ALA A 52 -7.87 -17.64 6.10
N PHE A 53 -8.26 -18.88 6.39
CA PHE A 53 -9.66 -19.28 6.63
C PHE A 53 -10.33 -18.51 7.77
N LEU A 54 -9.58 -18.01 8.75
CA LEU A 54 -10.10 -17.20 9.87
C LEU A 54 -10.57 -15.80 9.45
N SER A 55 -10.15 -15.34 8.27
CA SER A 55 -10.54 -14.03 7.73
C SER A 55 -11.80 -14.06 6.87
N GLU A 56 -12.29 -15.25 6.49
CA GLU A 56 -13.44 -15.42 5.60
C GLU A 56 -14.77 -15.38 6.36
N THR A 57 -14.87 -16.09 7.49
CA THR A 57 -16.11 -16.19 8.27
C THR A 57 -15.85 -16.25 9.77
N GLY A 58 -16.86 -15.88 10.57
CA GLY A 58 -16.83 -16.03 12.02
C GLY A 58 -16.28 -14.82 12.79
N ARG A 59 -15.85 -15.08 14.03
CA ARG A 59 -15.58 -14.05 15.06
C ARG A 59 -14.25 -13.31 14.88
N CYS A 60 -13.36 -13.81 14.02
CA CYS A 60 -12.02 -13.25 13.82
C CYS A 60 -11.98 -12.18 12.71
N VAL A 61 -12.99 -12.15 11.83
CA VAL A 61 -13.01 -11.31 10.62
C VAL A 61 -12.79 -9.83 10.94
N GLU A 62 -13.55 -9.28 11.91
CA GLU A 62 -13.45 -7.88 12.29
C GLU A 62 -12.07 -7.54 12.88
N GLY A 63 -11.56 -8.37 13.77
CA GLY A 63 -10.25 -8.18 14.41
C GLY A 63 -9.06 -8.27 13.45
N ILE A 64 -9.10 -9.22 12.52
CA ILE A 64 -8.11 -9.34 11.44
C ILE A 64 -8.20 -8.14 10.51
N GLY A 65 -9.41 -7.72 10.14
CA GLY A 65 -9.65 -6.53 9.31
C GLY A 65 -9.15 -5.24 9.96
N PHE A 66 -9.36 -5.08 11.27
CA PHE A 66 -8.85 -3.97 12.07
C PHE A 66 -7.32 -3.99 12.10
N SER A 67 -6.71 -5.13 12.39
CA SER A 67 -5.25 -5.28 12.47
C SER A 67 -4.57 -4.97 11.13
N ALA A 68 -5.08 -5.54 10.03
CA ALA A 68 -4.53 -5.36 8.69
C ALA A 68 -4.67 -3.93 8.12
N ARG A 69 -5.57 -3.10 8.68
CA ARG A 69 -5.81 -1.73 8.19
C ARG A 69 -5.38 -0.67 9.18
N PHE A 70 -5.93 -0.69 10.39
CA PHE A 70 -5.72 0.36 11.38
C PHE A 70 -4.34 0.27 12.00
N LEU A 71 -3.94 -0.90 12.51
CA LEU A 71 -2.60 -1.06 13.11
C LEU A 71 -1.50 -0.86 12.07
N LEU A 72 -1.70 -1.34 10.84
CA LEU A 72 -0.79 -1.06 9.73
C LEU A 72 -0.58 0.46 9.54
N ARG A 73 -1.67 1.21 9.37
CA ARG A 73 -1.63 2.65 9.14
C ARG A 73 -1.01 3.41 10.31
N LEU A 74 -1.31 2.98 11.53
CA LEU A 74 -0.72 3.56 12.73
C LEU A 74 0.78 3.27 12.80
N GLY A 75 1.20 2.03 12.51
CA GLY A 75 2.61 1.66 12.44
C GLY A 75 3.36 2.47 11.37
N VAL A 76 2.82 2.54 10.15
CA VAL A 76 3.40 3.37 9.08
C VAL A 76 3.47 4.85 9.48
N ALA A 77 2.46 5.41 10.15
CA ALA A 77 2.52 6.79 10.63
C ALA A 77 3.65 6.97 11.67
N LEU A 78 3.76 6.07 12.65
CA LEU A 78 4.81 6.09 13.67
C LEU A 78 6.21 5.86 13.10
N LEU A 79 6.33 5.17 11.95
CA LEU A 79 7.60 5.01 11.24
C LEU A 79 8.21 6.36 10.82
N GLY A 80 7.41 7.44 10.75
CA GLY A 80 7.93 8.79 10.58
C GLY A 80 8.87 9.23 11.71
N ALA A 81 8.81 8.61 12.90
CA ALA A 81 9.77 8.88 13.97
C ALA A 81 11.16 8.32 13.66
N ARG A 82 11.22 7.29 12.81
CA ARG A 82 12.45 6.64 12.34
C ARG A 82 13.00 7.33 11.09
N ILE A 83 12.13 7.68 10.16
CA ILE A 83 12.50 8.23 8.85
C ILE A 83 12.52 9.76 8.92
N SER A 84 13.72 10.35 8.91
CA SER A 84 13.93 11.79 8.89
C SER A 84 13.80 12.38 7.48
N VAL A 85 13.63 13.70 7.40
CA VAL A 85 13.71 14.47 6.15
C VAL A 85 15.09 14.36 5.51
N SER A 86 16.15 14.08 6.28
CA SER A 86 17.47 13.81 5.71
C SER A 86 17.49 12.55 4.85
N ALA A 87 16.70 11.50 5.19
CA ALA A 87 16.58 10.31 4.34
C ALA A 87 15.94 10.62 2.97
N LEU A 88 15.04 11.62 2.89
CA LEU A 88 14.50 12.13 1.62
C LEU A 88 15.57 12.87 0.80
N VAL A 89 16.48 13.58 1.46
CA VAL A 89 17.60 14.25 0.80
C VAL A 89 18.63 13.23 0.30
N GLU A 90 18.92 12.20 1.10
CA GLU A 90 19.80 11.08 0.77
C GLU A 90 19.27 10.25 -0.40
N LEU A 91 17.94 10.09 -0.51
CA LEU A 91 17.32 9.47 -1.68
C LEU A 91 17.69 10.22 -2.98
N GLY A 92 17.93 11.52 -2.90
CA GLY A 92 18.35 12.34 -4.04
C GLY A 92 17.19 12.72 -4.97
N ALA A 93 17.32 13.91 -5.57
CA ALA A 93 16.29 14.46 -6.45
C ALA A 93 16.04 13.57 -7.69
N GLY A 94 17.07 12.90 -8.20
CA GLY A 94 16.95 12.00 -9.36
C GLY A 94 15.98 10.85 -9.11
N LEU A 95 16.08 10.18 -7.96
CA LEU A 95 15.20 9.08 -7.60
C LEU A 95 13.77 9.56 -7.29
N VAL A 96 13.60 10.73 -6.65
CA VAL A 96 12.26 11.33 -6.47
C VAL A 96 11.60 11.62 -7.82
N VAL A 97 12.34 12.21 -8.77
CA VAL A 97 11.85 12.46 -10.13
C VAL A 97 11.51 11.14 -10.82
N LEU A 98 12.34 10.11 -10.68
CA LEU A 98 12.06 8.78 -11.22
C LEU A 98 10.73 8.22 -10.71
N VAL A 99 10.44 8.34 -9.40
CA VAL A 99 9.16 7.89 -8.81
C VAL A 99 7.98 8.66 -9.37
N VAL A 100 8.09 9.99 -9.47
CA VAL A 100 7.03 10.85 -10.02
C VAL A 100 6.77 10.49 -11.49
N LEU A 101 7.83 10.33 -12.28
CA LEU A 101 7.72 9.91 -13.68
C LEU A 101 7.14 8.52 -13.81
N ALA A 102 7.52 7.56 -12.94
CA ALA A 102 6.97 6.22 -12.95
C ALA A 102 5.45 6.25 -12.75
N VAL A 103 4.95 7.09 -11.82
CA VAL A 103 3.51 7.26 -11.60
C VAL A 103 2.82 7.83 -12.85
N VAL A 104 3.34 8.94 -13.39
CA VAL A 104 2.74 9.61 -14.56
C VAL A 104 2.75 8.69 -15.78
N CYS A 105 3.90 8.10 -16.10
CA CYS A 105 4.06 7.21 -17.24
C CYS A 105 3.19 5.97 -17.13
N THR A 106 3.03 5.38 -15.94
CA THR A 106 2.17 4.20 -15.74
C THR A 106 0.69 4.53 -15.97
N ILE A 107 0.22 5.69 -15.51
CA ILE A 107 -1.15 6.16 -15.76
C ILE A 107 -1.36 6.40 -17.27
N LEU A 108 -0.42 7.09 -17.93
CA LEU A 108 -0.50 7.34 -19.38
C LEU A 108 -0.46 6.05 -20.19
N PHE A 109 0.38 5.10 -19.79
CA PHE A 109 0.45 3.76 -20.37
C PHE A 109 -0.89 3.02 -20.21
N GLY A 110 -1.48 3.04 -19.02
CA GLY A 110 -2.81 2.47 -18.77
C GLY A 110 -3.89 3.07 -19.66
N ILE A 111 -3.91 4.40 -19.83
CA ILE A 111 -4.83 5.10 -20.76
C ILE A 111 -4.64 4.61 -22.20
N LEU A 112 -3.39 4.53 -22.65
CA LEU A 112 -3.05 4.09 -24.01
C LEU A 112 -3.51 2.66 -24.27
N ILE A 113 -3.13 1.71 -23.41
CA ILE A 113 -3.47 0.30 -23.58
C ILE A 113 -4.99 0.08 -23.42
N ALA A 114 -5.65 0.73 -22.46
CA ALA A 114 -7.10 0.64 -22.31
C ALA A 114 -7.86 1.14 -23.55
N ARG A 115 -7.31 2.15 -24.25
CA ARG A 115 -7.88 2.62 -25.52
C ARG A 115 -7.70 1.60 -26.64
N ILE A 116 -6.53 0.98 -26.75
CA ILE A 116 -6.25 -0.09 -27.73
C ILE A 116 -7.17 -1.29 -27.50
N MET A 117 -7.46 -1.62 -26.23
CA MET A 117 -8.37 -2.70 -25.85
C MET A 117 -9.86 -2.35 -25.96
N GLY A 118 -10.22 -1.14 -26.40
CA GLY A 118 -11.62 -0.70 -26.53
C GLY A 118 -12.35 -0.45 -25.20
N ARG A 119 -11.63 -0.34 -24.08
CA ARG A 119 -12.21 -0.12 -22.73
C ARG A 119 -12.36 1.36 -22.35
N GLY A 120 -11.68 2.22 -23.11
CA GLY A 120 -11.75 3.67 -22.97
C GLY A 120 -10.82 4.23 -21.87
N TRP A 121 -10.57 5.54 -21.94
CA TRP A 121 -9.58 6.22 -21.10
C TRP A 121 -9.90 6.16 -19.60
N ARG A 122 -11.19 6.19 -19.22
CA ARG A 122 -11.62 6.15 -17.80
C ARG A 122 -11.17 4.86 -17.12
N PHE A 123 -11.21 3.75 -17.84
CA PHE A 123 -10.74 2.48 -17.33
C PHE A 123 -9.22 2.47 -17.17
N GLY A 124 -8.48 3.01 -18.15
CA GLY A 124 -7.02 3.13 -18.06
C GLY A 124 -6.52 4.07 -16.96
N VAL A 125 -7.22 5.19 -16.70
CA VAL A 125 -6.91 6.05 -15.53
C VAL A 125 -7.14 5.28 -14.23
N LEU A 126 -8.23 4.52 -14.15
CA LEU A 126 -8.60 3.77 -12.97
C LEU A 126 -7.59 2.66 -12.64
N THR A 127 -7.23 1.82 -13.63
CA THR A 127 -6.26 0.73 -13.46
C THR A 127 -4.84 1.25 -13.31
N GLY A 128 -4.42 2.15 -14.21
CA GLY A 128 -3.09 2.75 -14.17
C GLY A 128 -2.83 3.51 -12.89
N GLY A 129 -3.83 4.26 -12.39
CA GLY A 129 -3.73 4.95 -11.10
C GLY A 129 -3.72 4.00 -9.90
N ALA A 130 -4.47 2.89 -9.96
CA ALA A 130 -4.43 1.84 -8.93
C ALA A 130 -3.03 1.21 -8.85
N VAL A 131 -2.46 0.82 -9.99
CA VAL A 131 -1.10 0.24 -10.07
C VAL A 131 -0.05 1.27 -9.65
N ALA A 132 -0.15 2.50 -10.14
CA ALA A 132 0.87 3.53 -9.95
C ALA A 132 0.96 4.11 -8.55
N ILE A 133 -0.11 4.13 -7.75
CA ILE A 133 -0.17 4.91 -6.50
C ILE A 133 -0.19 3.98 -5.27
N CYS A 134 -1.38 3.48 -4.91
CA CYS A 134 -1.61 2.73 -3.66
C CYS A 134 -2.70 1.66 -3.78
N GLY A 135 -2.86 1.09 -4.97
CA GLY A 135 -3.77 -0.03 -5.22
C GLY A 135 -5.25 0.35 -5.11
N ALA A 136 -5.97 -0.41 -4.29
CA ALA A 136 -7.42 -0.29 -4.13
C ALA A 136 -7.86 1.11 -3.66
N SER A 137 -7.08 1.75 -2.79
CA SER A 137 -7.45 3.08 -2.26
C SER A 137 -7.37 4.18 -3.31
N ALA A 138 -6.37 4.13 -4.20
CA ALA A 138 -6.29 4.99 -5.37
C ALA A 138 -7.45 4.71 -6.33
N ALA A 139 -7.77 3.44 -6.61
CA ALA A 139 -8.88 3.07 -7.49
C ALA A 139 -10.21 3.68 -7.01
N MET A 140 -10.52 3.58 -5.71
CA MET A 140 -11.74 4.14 -5.13
C MET A 140 -11.76 5.68 -5.19
N ALA A 141 -10.63 6.33 -4.90
CA ALA A 141 -10.53 7.79 -4.98
C ALA A 141 -10.70 8.32 -6.41
N LEU A 142 -10.08 7.65 -7.39
CA LEU A 142 -10.20 8.01 -8.80
C LEU A 142 -11.62 7.74 -9.33
N ALA A 143 -12.23 6.60 -8.97
CA ALA A 143 -13.61 6.29 -9.34
C ALA A 143 -14.63 7.32 -8.78
N ALA A 144 -14.33 7.96 -7.64
CA ALA A 144 -15.19 8.99 -7.06
C ALA A 144 -15.17 10.32 -7.84
N VAL A 145 -14.10 10.61 -8.59
CA VAL A 145 -13.98 11.84 -9.41
C VAL A 145 -14.14 11.61 -10.91
N LEU A 146 -14.04 10.36 -11.37
CA LEU A 146 -14.21 10.02 -12.78
C LEU A 146 -15.69 10.19 -13.22
N PRO A 147 -15.94 10.66 -14.46
CA PRO A 147 -17.30 10.71 -15.00
C PRO A 147 -17.92 9.32 -15.04
N ARG A 148 -19.08 9.16 -14.40
CA ARG A 148 -19.76 7.87 -14.28
C ARG A 148 -20.31 7.39 -15.62
N ASN A 149 -20.33 6.07 -15.77
CA ASN A 149 -20.99 5.33 -16.84
C ASN A 149 -21.50 3.99 -16.30
N GLU A 150 -22.25 3.25 -17.13
CA GLU A 150 -22.86 1.97 -16.75
C GLU A 150 -21.86 0.92 -16.25
N LYS A 151 -20.59 0.99 -16.67
CA LYS A 151 -19.53 0.05 -16.30
C LYS A 151 -18.68 0.50 -15.10
N SER A 152 -18.98 1.65 -14.50
CA SER A 152 -18.10 2.26 -13.49
C SER A 152 -17.92 1.41 -12.24
N GLU A 153 -19.01 0.87 -11.69
CA GLU A 153 -18.94 0.00 -10.50
C GLU A 153 -18.22 -1.31 -10.79
N LEU A 154 -18.55 -1.95 -11.92
CA LEU A 154 -17.91 -3.18 -12.37
C LEU A 154 -16.40 -2.99 -12.57
N ASN A 155 -16.01 -1.88 -13.22
CA ASN A 155 -14.61 -1.53 -13.45
C ASN A 155 -13.86 -1.30 -12.13
N LEU A 156 -14.48 -0.64 -11.15
CA LEU A 156 -13.90 -0.43 -9.83
C LEU A 156 -13.69 -1.77 -9.12
N THR A 157 -14.71 -2.63 -9.09
CA THR A 157 -14.62 -3.96 -8.46
C THR A 157 -13.50 -4.79 -9.08
N PHE A 158 -13.44 -4.89 -10.41
CA PHE A 158 -12.36 -5.62 -11.09
C PHE A 158 -10.99 -5.02 -10.83
N THR A 159 -10.86 -3.69 -10.81
CA THR A 159 -9.58 -3.02 -10.55
C THR A 159 -9.12 -3.30 -9.12
N VAL A 160 -10.00 -3.15 -8.13
CA VAL A 160 -9.68 -3.38 -6.72
C VAL A 160 -9.29 -4.83 -6.47
N LEU A 161 -10.05 -5.79 -7.00
CA LEU A 161 -9.72 -7.21 -6.86
C LEU A 161 -8.41 -7.56 -7.57
N GLY A 162 -8.26 -7.15 -8.84
CA GLY A 162 -7.09 -7.45 -9.64
C GLY A 162 -5.81 -6.85 -9.06
N VAL A 163 -5.83 -5.58 -8.66
CA VAL A 163 -4.65 -4.94 -8.08
C VAL A 163 -4.30 -5.53 -6.71
N THR A 164 -5.29 -5.93 -5.92
CA THR A 164 -5.04 -6.59 -4.62
C THR A 164 -4.31 -7.92 -4.82
N LEU A 165 -4.78 -8.74 -5.76
CA LEU A 165 -4.14 -10.01 -6.08
C LEU A 165 -2.75 -9.81 -6.66
N LEU A 166 -2.62 -8.92 -7.64
CA LEU A 166 -1.34 -8.67 -8.28
C LEU A 166 -0.33 -8.12 -7.28
N SER A 167 -0.78 -7.28 -6.34
CA SER A 167 0.04 -6.78 -5.26
C SER A 167 0.46 -7.87 -4.27
N THR A 168 -0.39 -8.86 -3.99
CA THR A 168 0.00 -10.09 -3.26
C THR A 168 1.08 -10.85 -4.02
N LEU A 169 0.89 -11.06 -5.33
CA LEU A 169 1.85 -11.79 -6.15
C LEU A 169 3.21 -11.08 -6.16
N THR A 170 3.22 -9.75 -6.38
CA THR A 170 4.47 -8.97 -6.38
C THR A 170 5.12 -8.92 -5.01
N MET A 171 4.35 -8.91 -3.91
CA MET A 171 4.91 -8.97 -2.54
C MET A 171 5.77 -10.21 -2.32
N ILE A 172 5.38 -11.35 -2.89
CA ILE A 172 6.13 -12.61 -2.77
C ILE A 172 7.22 -12.69 -3.84
N ALA A 173 6.89 -12.35 -5.09
CA ALA A 173 7.79 -12.56 -6.22
C ALA A 173 8.93 -11.54 -6.31
N TYR A 174 8.70 -10.27 -5.95
CA TYR A 174 9.67 -9.21 -6.18
C TYR A 174 10.88 -9.24 -5.22
N PRO A 175 10.76 -9.61 -3.93
CA PRO A 175 11.94 -9.84 -3.10
C PRO A 175 12.87 -10.92 -3.69
N ILE A 176 12.30 -12.01 -4.22
CA ILE A 176 13.06 -13.09 -4.87
C ILE A 176 13.73 -12.56 -6.14
N LEU A 177 13.01 -11.79 -6.95
CA LEU A 177 13.53 -11.17 -8.16
C LEU A 177 14.67 -10.19 -7.85
N ALA A 178 14.54 -9.37 -6.81
CA ALA A 178 15.58 -8.44 -6.37
C ALA A 178 16.85 -9.20 -5.95
N GLY A 179 16.70 -10.34 -5.26
CA GLY A 179 17.82 -11.23 -4.95
C GLY A 179 18.49 -11.81 -6.21
N TRP A 180 17.71 -12.24 -7.21
CA TRP A 180 18.27 -12.74 -8.49
C TRP A 180 18.99 -11.66 -9.29
N LEU A 181 18.50 -10.41 -9.22
CA LEU A 181 19.16 -9.26 -9.84
C LEU A 181 20.36 -8.74 -9.03
N ASN A 182 20.66 -9.34 -7.87
CA ASN A 182 21.72 -8.95 -6.94
C ASN A 182 21.62 -7.47 -6.52
N PHE A 183 20.40 -6.98 -6.30
CA PHE A 183 20.19 -5.65 -5.75
C PHE A 183 20.68 -5.59 -4.31
N ASP A 184 21.35 -4.49 -3.95
CA ASP A 184 21.62 -4.17 -2.56
C ASP A 184 20.33 -3.77 -1.83
N ASP A 185 20.39 -3.67 -0.51
CA ASP A 185 19.20 -3.40 0.32
C ASP A 185 18.46 -2.11 -0.08
N PHE A 186 19.20 -1.06 -0.42
CA PHE A 186 18.63 0.20 -0.86
C PHE A 186 17.93 0.07 -2.21
N THR A 187 18.60 -0.51 -3.22
CA THR A 187 18.02 -0.68 -4.57
C THR A 187 16.84 -1.64 -4.54
N ALA A 188 16.92 -2.71 -3.73
CA ALA A 188 15.80 -3.63 -3.50
C ALA A 188 14.63 -2.88 -2.85
N GLY A 189 14.87 -2.10 -1.80
CA GLY A 189 13.86 -1.27 -1.16
C GLY A 189 13.21 -0.30 -2.15
N PHE A 190 14.01 0.41 -2.94
CA PHE A 190 13.51 1.33 -3.96
C PHE A 190 12.66 0.63 -5.02
N PHE A 191 13.13 -0.50 -5.55
CA PHE A 191 12.39 -1.31 -6.51
C PHE A 191 11.06 -1.77 -5.93
N LEU A 192 11.04 -2.34 -4.71
CA LEU A 192 9.82 -2.82 -4.05
C LEU A 192 8.83 -1.68 -3.81
N GLY A 193 9.29 -0.55 -3.25
CA GLY A 193 8.45 0.63 -3.02
C GLY A 193 7.95 1.28 -4.31
N GLY A 194 8.78 1.26 -5.35
CA GLY A 194 8.51 1.82 -6.67
C GLY A 194 7.51 1.01 -7.50
N THR A 195 7.30 -0.27 -7.17
CA THR A 195 6.57 -1.20 -8.06
C THR A 195 5.40 -1.93 -7.40
N ILE A 196 5.52 -2.40 -6.15
CA ILE A 196 4.40 -3.07 -5.46
C ILE A 196 3.26 -2.06 -5.24
N HIS A 197 2.00 -2.48 -5.36
CA HIS A 197 0.86 -1.57 -5.47
C HIS A 197 0.31 -1.11 -4.12
N ASP A 198 0.13 -2.01 -3.16
CA ASP A 198 -0.46 -1.71 -1.85
C ASP A 198 0.60 -1.40 -0.79
N VAL A 199 0.30 -0.48 0.13
CA VAL A 199 1.22 -0.05 1.20
C VAL A 199 1.55 -1.21 2.14
N ALA A 200 0.57 -2.02 2.52
CA ALA A 200 0.76 -3.13 3.44
C ALA A 200 1.77 -4.14 2.87
N GLN A 201 1.62 -4.41 1.58
CA GLN A 201 2.38 -5.41 0.86
C GLN A 201 3.79 -4.93 0.53
N VAL A 202 3.97 -3.64 0.26
CA VAL A 202 5.32 -3.04 0.16
C VAL A 202 6.06 -3.14 1.48
N VAL A 203 5.41 -2.76 2.58
CA VAL A 203 6.01 -2.79 3.92
C VAL A 203 6.41 -4.23 4.27
N GLY A 204 5.49 -5.18 4.08
CA GLY A 204 5.75 -6.59 4.30
C GLY A 204 6.91 -7.13 3.45
N ALA A 205 6.93 -6.81 2.15
CA ALA A 205 7.99 -7.23 1.24
C ALA A 205 9.35 -6.60 1.58
N GLY A 206 9.41 -5.28 1.82
CA GLY A 206 10.64 -4.56 2.11
C GLY A 206 11.32 -5.07 3.38
N TYR A 207 10.57 -5.15 4.49
CA TYR A 207 11.12 -5.66 5.75
C TYR A 207 11.36 -7.19 5.76
N SER A 208 10.84 -7.92 4.76
CA SER A 208 11.24 -9.32 4.55
C SER A 208 12.63 -9.46 3.94
N VAL A 209 13.12 -8.42 3.26
CA VAL A 209 14.48 -8.36 2.71
C VAL A 209 15.45 -7.87 3.80
N SER A 210 15.24 -6.65 4.30
CA SER A 210 16.07 -6.05 5.35
C SER A 210 15.39 -4.84 5.95
N GLU A 211 15.95 -4.34 7.05
CA GLU A 211 15.43 -3.14 7.71
C GLU A 211 15.60 -1.88 6.84
N THR A 212 16.73 -1.78 6.12
CA THR A 212 17.02 -0.72 5.15
C THR A 212 16.11 -0.78 3.94
N ALA A 213 15.88 -1.98 3.39
CA ALA A 213 14.95 -2.17 2.28
C ALA A 213 13.51 -1.79 2.69
N GLY A 214 13.08 -2.16 3.90
CA GLY A 214 11.77 -1.80 4.45
C GLY A 214 11.53 -0.30 4.58
N ASP A 215 12.48 0.44 5.13
CA ASP A 215 12.39 1.91 5.23
C ASP A 215 12.37 2.57 3.86
N THR A 216 13.29 2.19 2.99
CA THR A 216 13.40 2.74 1.64
C THR A 216 12.13 2.47 0.85
N ALA A 217 11.63 1.23 0.89
CA ALA A 217 10.40 0.84 0.20
C ALA A 217 9.18 1.60 0.73
N THR A 218 9.09 1.78 2.04
CA THR A 218 8.01 2.53 2.66
C THR A 218 8.06 3.99 2.23
N LEU A 219 9.22 4.63 2.31
CA LEU A 219 9.43 6.01 1.89
C LEU A 219 9.04 6.22 0.43
N VAL A 220 9.57 5.40 -0.49
CA VAL A 220 9.28 5.46 -1.93
C VAL A 220 7.78 5.26 -2.19
N LYS A 221 7.13 4.30 -1.51
CA LYS A 221 5.68 4.11 -1.62
C LYS A 221 4.91 5.31 -1.09
N LEU A 222 5.32 5.94 0.01
CA LEU A 222 4.64 7.12 0.55
C LEU A 222 4.74 8.33 -0.41
N ILE A 223 5.85 8.49 -1.13
CA ILE A 223 5.96 9.47 -2.22
C ILE A 223 4.89 9.18 -3.29
N ARG A 224 4.76 7.91 -3.71
CA ARG A 224 3.71 7.50 -4.67
C ARG A 224 2.30 7.74 -4.13
N VAL A 225 2.04 7.46 -2.86
CA VAL A 225 0.75 7.73 -2.20
C VAL A 225 0.45 9.23 -2.21
N ALA A 226 1.45 10.09 -1.96
CA ALA A 226 1.30 11.53 -2.01
C ALA A 226 0.88 12.04 -3.40
N MET A 227 1.27 11.33 -4.48
CA MET A 227 0.87 11.64 -5.86
C MET A 227 -0.64 11.45 -6.11
N LEU A 228 -1.40 10.85 -5.20
CA LEU A 228 -2.86 10.76 -5.34
C LEU A 228 -3.51 12.14 -5.41
N ALA A 229 -3.10 13.07 -4.54
CA ALA A 229 -3.66 14.41 -4.49
C ALA A 229 -3.47 15.18 -5.82
N PRO A 230 -2.25 15.34 -6.38
CA PRO A 230 -2.07 16.03 -7.65
C PRO A 230 -2.74 15.31 -8.82
N VAL A 231 -2.78 13.97 -8.84
CA VAL A 231 -3.48 13.21 -9.90
C VAL A 231 -4.99 13.47 -9.85
N VAL A 232 -5.61 13.42 -8.67
CA VAL A 232 -7.05 13.69 -8.50
C VAL A 232 -7.39 15.13 -8.88
N VAL A 233 -6.61 16.12 -8.43
CA VAL A 233 -6.80 17.54 -8.79
C VAL A 233 -6.71 17.74 -10.30
N THR A 234 -5.69 17.16 -10.93
CA THR A 234 -5.50 17.25 -12.39
C THR A 234 -6.68 16.63 -13.13
N LEU A 235 -7.13 15.45 -12.68
CA LEU A 235 -8.25 14.75 -13.30
C LEU A 235 -9.55 15.56 -13.20
N VAL A 236 -9.86 16.12 -12.03
CA VAL A 236 -11.03 17.00 -11.82
C VAL A 236 -10.94 18.25 -12.71
N ALA A 237 -9.77 18.86 -12.83
CA ALA A 237 -9.57 20.03 -13.69
C ALA A 237 -9.78 19.72 -15.19
N LEU A 238 -9.34 18.54 -15.64
CA LEU A 238 -9.50 18.09 -17.03
C LEU A 238 -10.95 17.69 -17.36
N THR A 239 -11.67 17.06 -16.42
CA THR A 239 -13.05 16.59 -16.66
C THR A 239 -14.09 17.70 -16.47
N ASN A 240 -13.92 18.60 -15.50
CA ASN A 240 -14.85 19.72 -15.29
C ASN A 240 -14.84 20.73 -16.44
N ARG A 241 -13.72 20.83 -17.19
CA ARG A 241 -13.63 21.65 -18.40
C ARG A 241 -14.52 21.14 -19.53
N HIS A 242 -14.91 19.88 -19.52
CA HIS A 242 -15.65 19.23 -20.60
C HIS A 242 -17.18 19.20 -20.39
N ASP A 243 -17.66 19.22 -19.13
CA ASP A 243 -19.07 18.96 -18.82
C ASP A 243 -19.88 20.15 -18.25
N GLY A 244 -19.29 21.35 -18.10
CA GLY A 244 -20.02 22.60 -17.73
C GLY A 244 -20.78 22.57 -16.39
N LYS A 245 -20.78 21.45 -15.68
CA LYS A 245 -21.41 21.26 -14.37
C LYS A 245 -20.30 21.09 -13.35
N VAL A 246 -20.18 22.05 -12.45
CA VAL A 246 -19.32 21.97 -11.25
C VAL A 246 -19.86 20.83 -10.37
N GLY A 247 -19.39 19.60 -10.61
CA GLY A 247 -19.73 18.45 -9.79
C GLY A 247 -19.11 18.61 -8.40
N SER A 248 -19.93 18.76 -7.37
CA SER A 248 -19.52 18.94 -5.95
C SER A 248 -18.80 17.73 -5.33
N GLY A 249 -18.41 16.72 -6.12
CA GLY A 249 -17.80 15.47 -5.65
C GLY A 249 -16.38 15.65 -5.10
N ALA A 250 -15.61 16.63 -5.58
CA ALA A 250 -14.24 16.87 -5.11
C ALA A 250 -14.17 17.35 -3.64
N SER A 251 -15.21 18.04 -3.15
CA SER A 251 -15.24 18.64 -1.81
C SER A 251 -15.30 17.61 -0.67
N LYS A 252 -15.62 16.34 -0.93
CA LYS A 252 -15.76 15.29 0.08
C LYS A 252 -14.65 14.23 0.05
N ILE A 253 -13.68 14.35 -0.85
CA ILE A 253 -12.64 13.35 -1.00
C ILE A 253 -11.44 13.73 -0.14
N ALA A 254 -11.08 12.86 0.80
CA ALA A 254 -9.82 12.96 1.51
C ALA A 254 -8.67 12.69 0.52
N LEU A 255 -8.14 13.76 -0.09
CA LEU A 255 -7.09 13.70 -1.10
C LEU A 255 -5.79 13.07 -0.58
N VAL A 256 -5.53 13.24 0.72
CA VAL A 256 -4.34 12.70 1.39
C VAL A 256 -4.80 11.77 2.51
N PRO A 257 -4.35 10.50 2.52
CA PRO A 257 -4.69 9.58 3.61
C PRO A 257 -4.21 10.10 4.98
N PRO A 258 -5.02 10.02 6.04
CA PRO A 258 -4.65 10.54 7.36
C PRO A 258 -3.34 9.98 7.93
N PHE A 259 -3.02 8.73 7.63
CA PHE A 259 -1.78 8.11 8.09
C PHE A 259 -0.53 8.71 7.44
N LEU A 260 -0.64 9.17 6.18
CA LEU A 260 0.45 9.87 5.48
C LEU A 260 0.66 11.26 6.11
N ILE A 261 -0.41 11.95 6.49
CA ILE A 261 -0.31 13.21 7.24
C ILE A 261 0.38 12.97 8.59
N GLY A 262 -0.01 11.91 9.30
CA GLY A 262 0.65 11.49 10.55
C GLY A 262 2.14 11.20 10.35
N PHE A 263 2.50 10.43 9.32
CA PHE A 263 3.89 10.16 8.95
C PHE A 263 4.68 11.45 8.72
N ILE A 264 4.19 12.35 7.85
CA ILE A 264 4.87 13.62 7.51
C ILE A 264 5.02 14.49 8.75
N ALA A 265 3.99 14.57 9.60
CA ALA A 265 4.04 15.36 10.83
C ALA A 265 5.10 14.83 11.80
N ILE A 266 5.12 13.51 12.04
CA ILE A 266 6.09 12.90 12.96
C ILE A 266 7.51 13.01 12.40
N ALA A 267 7.72 12.77 11.10
CA ALA A 267 9.01 12.93 10.42
C ALA A 267 9.51 14.37 10.48
N GLY A 268 8.62 15.35 10.29
CA GLY A 268 8.95 16.77 10.43
C GLY A 268 9.37 17.12 11.87
N LEU A 269 8.62 16.66 12.87
CA LEU A 269 8.97 16.88 14.28
C LEU A 269 10.31 16.23 14.65
N ASN A 270 10.57 15.01 14.18
CA ASN A 270 11.86 14.34 14.38
C ASN A 270 13.01 15.13 13.74
N SER A 271 12.82 15.59 12.50
CA SER A 271 13.85 16.30 11.72
C SER A 271 14.19 17.69 12.28
N LEU A 272 13.24 18.33 12.97
CA LEU A 272 13.46 19.58 13.69
C LEU A 272 14.12 19.36 15.07
N GLY A 273 14.42 18.11 15.45
CA GLY A 273 14.96 17.78 16.77
C GLY A 273 13.95 17.98 17.91
N LEU A 274 12.65 18.07 17.61
CA LEU A 274 11.59 18.33 18.60
C LEU A 274 11.13 17.07 19.34
N LEU A 275 11.52 15.88 18.87
CA LEU A 275 11.20 14.61 19.53
C LEU A 275 12.39 14.16 20.40
N PRO A 276 12.22 14.02 21.73
CA PRO A 276 13.25 13.45 22.59
C PRO A 276 13.62 12.02 22.19
N GLY A 277 14.90 11.66 22.30
CA GLY A 277 15.39 10.31 21.96
C GLY A 277 14.56 9.14 22.53
N PRO A 278 14.14 9.17 23.81
CA PRO A 278 13.29 8.12 24.37
C PRO A 278 11.92 8.00 23.69
N VAL A 279 11.32 9.12 23.26
CA VAL A 279 10.03 9.12 22.54
C VAL A 279 10.20 8.49 21.17
N VAL A 280 11.32 8.78 20.49
CA VAL A 280 11.66 8.17 19.19
C VAL A 280 11.84 6.66 19.33
N ALA A 281 12.58 6.20 20.35
CA ALA A 281 12.78 4.78 20.60
C ALA A 281 11.46 4.05 20.83
N VAL A 282 10.59 4.57 21.71
CA VAL A 282 9.27 3.98 21.98
C VAL A 282 8.38 3.99 20.73
N ALA A 283 8.40 5.06 19.94
CA ALA A 283 7.64 5.14 18.69
C ALA A 283 8.11 4.10 17.66
N ASN A 284 9.43 3.88 17.57
CA ASN A 284 10.02 2.90 16.67
C ASN A 284 9.68 1.47 17.08
N ASP A 285 9.81 1.14 18.37
CA ASP A 285 9.45 -0.19 18.89
C ASP A 285 7.96 -0.48 18.72
N LEU A 286 7.12 0.51 19.04
CA LEU A 286 5.68 0.39 18.85
C LEU A 286 5.32 0.22 17.37
N SER A 287 5.94 1.01 16.48
CA SER A 287 5.77 0.88 15.04
C SER A 287 6.10 -0.53 14.57
N ARG A 288 7.27 -1.06 14.95
CA ARG A 288 7.72 -2.41 14.58
C ARG A 288 6.71 -3.48 14.98
N TRP A 289 6.21 -3.46 16.23
CA TRP A 289 5.22 -4.42 16.71
C TRP A 289 3.87 -4.27 16.02
N LEU A 290 3.39 -3.04 15.82
CA LEU A 290 2.15 -2.77 15.10
C LEU A 290 2.21 -3.28 13.66
N LEU A 291 3.33 -3.05 12.98
CA LEU A 291 3.57 -3.54 11.63
C LEU A 291 3.64 -5.07 11.62
N LEU A 292 4.32 -5.72 12.57
CA LEU A 292 4.41 -7.18 12.64
C LEU A 292 3.02 -7.84 12.82
N ILE A 293 2.20 -7.31 13.73
CA ILE A 293 0.80 -7.75 13.94
C ILE A 293 -0.04 -7.50 12.69
N ALA A 294 0.14 -6.33 12.05
CA ALA A 294 -0.59 -5.99 10.84
C ALA A 294 -0.21 -6.90 9.66
N ILE A 295 1.06 -7.22 9.47
CA ILE A 295 1.53 -8.11 8.40
C ILE A 295 1.05 -9.55 8.63
N ALA A 296 1.00 -10.03 9.86
CA ALA A 296 0.33 -11.29 10.18
C ALA A 296 -1.14 -11.28 9.74
N ALA A 297 -1.86 -10.19 10.04
CA ALA A 297 -3.24 -10.03 9.62
C ALA A 297 -3.41 -9.89 8.10
N VAL A 298 -2.48 -9.23 7.41
CA VAL A 298 -2.45 -9.15 5.93
C VAL A 298 -2.24 -10.53 5.33
N GLY A 299 -1.35 -11.35 5.91
CA GLY A 299 -1.19 -12.76 5.55
C GLY A 299 -2.51 -13.53 5.68
N MET A 300 -3.21 -13.39 6.79
CA MET A 300 -4.53 -14.02 6.99
C MET A 300 -5.59 -13.56 5.99
N LYS A 301 -5.51 -12.32 5.49
CA LYS A 301 -6.45 -11.82 4.47
C LYS A 301 -6.08 -12.23 3.04
N THR A 302 -4.91 -12.81 2.86
CA THR A 302 -4.43 -13.22 1.56
C THR A 302 -5.05 -14.57 1.22
N SER A 303 -6.14 -14.57 0.45
CA SER A 303 -6.73 -15.79 -0.10
C SER A 303 -6.48 -15.88 -1.61
N LEU A 304 -5.96 -17.02 -2.06
CA LEU A 304 -5.70 -17.28 -3.49
C LEU A 304 -6.99 -17.62 -4.27
N LYS A 305 -8.12 -17.84 -3.57
CA LYS A 305 -9.39 -18.24 -4.18
C LYS A 305 -10.08 -17.12 -4.97
N THR A 306 -9.82 -15.85 -4.63
CA THR A 306 -10.50 -14.68 -5.24
C THR A 306 -9.99 -14.35 -6.67
N VAL A 307 -9.04 -15.11 -7.20
CA VAL A 307 -8.47 -14.90 -8.54
C VAL A 307 -9.45 -15.24 -9.67
N LEU A 308 -10.38 -16.17 -9.42
CA LEU A 308 -11.22 -16.77 -10.47
C LEU A 308 -12.41 -15.91 -10.91
N GLU A 309 -12.70 -14.79 -10.24
CA GLU A 309 -13.89 -13.95 -10.49
C GLU A 309 -13.62 -12.68 -11.30
N ILE A 310 -12.39 -12.49 -11.81
CA ILE A 310 -11.97 -11.23 -12.44
C ILE A 310 -12.08 -11.29 -13.95
N GLY A 311 -12.65 -10.25 -14.56
CA GLY A 311 -12.72 -10.14 -16.02
C GLY A 311 -11.34 -10.18 -16.68
N PRO A 312 -11.10 -11.03 -17.71
CA PRO A 312 -9.77 -11.29 -18.27
C PRO A 312 -9.10 -10.05 -18.84
N GLN A 313 -9.89 -9.11 -19.39
CA GLN A 313 -9.39 -7.84 -19.90
C GLN A 313 -8.84 -6.92 -18.80
N ALA A 314 -9.42 -6.96 -17.60
CA ALA A 314 -8.93 -6.17 -16.46
C ALA A 314 -7.60 -6.75 -15.94
N ILE A 315 -7.49 -8.08 -15.86
CA ILE A 315 -6.25 -8.76 -15.48
C ILE A 315 -5.13 -8.41 -16.46
N MET A 316 -5.37 -8.55 -17.77
CA MET A 316 -4.35 -8.28 -18.78
C MET A 316 -3.82 -6.84 -18.67
N LEU A 317 -4.72 -5.86 -18.54
CA LEU A 317 -4.31 -4.46 -18.43
C LEU A 317 -3.48 -4.22 -17.16
N LEU A 318 -3.92 -4.72 -16.00
CA LEU A 318 -3.19 -4.60 -14.74
C LEU A 318 -1.82 -5.28 -14.79
N VAL A 319 -1.72 -6.47 -15.37
CA VAL A 319 -0.44 -7.19 -15.52
C VAL A 319 0.51 -6.40 -16.42
N LEU A 320 0.02 -5.83 -17.52
CA LEU A 320 0.83 -4.99 -18.40
C LEU A 320 1.31 -3.72 -17.70
N GLU A 321 0.44 -3.04 -16.95
CA GLU A 321 0.79 -1.85 -16.17
C GLU A 321 1.82 -2.18 -15.06
N THR A 322 1.66 -3.31 -14.38
CA THR A 322 2.60 -3.79 -13.36
C THR A 322 3.96 -4.17 -13.95
N ALA A 323 3.97 -4.86 -15.10
CA ALA A 323 5.22 -5.15 -15.80
C ALA A 323 5.89 -3.85 -16.28
N PHE A 324 5.09 -2.90 -16.81
CA PHE A 324 5.59 -1.61 -17.26
C PHE A 324 6.27 -0.83 -16.13
N ILE A 325 5.61 -0.65 -14.98
CA ILE A 325 6.20 0.11 -13.86
C ILE A 325 7.44 -0.60 -13.31
N ALA A 326 7.46 -1.94 -13.28
CA ALA A 326 8.63 -2.71 -12.88
C ALA A 326 9.82 -2.47 -13.80
N CYS A 327 9.62 -2.61 -15.11
CA CYS A 327 10.66 -2.35 -16.10
C CYS A 327 11.11 -0.88 -16.08
N PHE A 328 10.19 0.06 -15.92
CA PHE A 328 10.48 1.49 -15.88
C PHE A 328 11.37 1.84 -14.68
N VAL A 329 11.02 1.34 -13.49
CA VAL A 329 11.80 1.57 -12.26
C VAL A 329 13.18 0.92 -12.36
N VAL A 330 13.27 -0.33 -12.82
CA VAL A 330 14.56 -1.02 -13.00
C VAL A 330 15.44 -0.29 -14.01
N MET A 331 14.90 0.11 -15.15
CA MET A 331 15.65 0.88 -16.15
C MET A 331 16.12 2.22 -15.59
N GLY A 332 15.26 2.93 -14.86
CA GLY A 332 15.62 4.19 -14.22
C GLY A 332 16.72 4.05 -13.17
N LEU A 333 16.72 2.96 -12.40
CA LEU A 333 17.77 2.64 -11.43
C LEU A 333 19.12 2.37 -12.10
N TYR A 334 19.15 1.77 -13.29
CA TYR A 334 20.40 1.55 -14.03
C TYR A 334 20.92 2.81 -14.75
N LEU A 335 20.07 3.83 -14.93
CA LEU A 335 20.44 5.07 -15.62
C LEU A 335 20.96 6.17 -14.68
N LEU A 336 20.69 6.06 -13.37
CA LEU A 336 21.11 7.01 -12.33
C LEU A 336 22.33 6.47 -11.58
#